data_AF-A0A210W0J9-F1
#
_entry.id   AF-A0A210W0J9-F1
#
_cell.length_a   1.000
_cell.length_b   1.000
_cell.length_c   1.000
_cell.angle_alpha   90.00
_cell.angle_beta   90.00
_cell.angle_gamma   90.00
#
_symmetry.space_group_name_H-M   'P 1'
#
loop_
_entity.id
_entity.type
_entity.pdbx_description
1 polymer ?
#
loop_
_entity_poly.entity_id
_entity_poly.type
_entity_poly.pdbx_seq_one_letter_code
_entity_poly.pdbx_strand_id
1 'polypeptide(L)' 'MVERMNRTIKKFTIKAYEYQGVEQLREHVQAFVQSYNFGKHLRALRWKTPFRAICEAWAKDPSRFRFHLHHPTIGLDI' A
#
# COMPACT_ATOMS: atom_id res chain seq x y z
N MET A 1 -9.95 3.75 -6.43
CA MET A 1 -9.13 4.30 -5.32
C MET A 1 -7.66 3.95 -5.50
N VAL A 2 -7.33 2.68 -5.78
CA VAL A 2 -5.99 2.20 -6.18
C VAL A 2 -5.39 3.07 -7.31
N GLU A 3 -6.16 3.38 -8.35
CA GLU A 3 -5.66 4.23 -9.44
C GLU A 3 -5.34 5.66 -9.03
N ARG A 4 -6.10 6.27 -8.10
CA ARG A 4 -5.78 7.61 -7.58
C ARG A 4 -4.51 7.58 -6.74
N MET A 5 -4.35 6.57 -5.90
CA MET A 5 -3.13 6.36 -5.11
C MET A 5 -1.93 6.14 -6.03
N ASN A 6 -2.03 5.23 -7.00
CA ASN A 6 -0.95 4.95 -7.93
C ASN A 6 -0.58 6.19 -8.75
N ARG A 7 -1.56 7.03 -9.10
CA ARG A 7 -1.30 8.31 -9.79
C ARG A 7 -0.60 9.32 -8.87
N THR A 8 -0.96 9.38 -7.58
CA THR A 8 -0.26 10.21 -6.59
C THR A 8 1.16 9.73 -6.36
N ILE A 9 1.38 8.43 -6.11
CA ILE A 9 2.71 7.83 -5.95
C ILE A 9 3.55 8.18 -7.16
N LYS A 10 3.09 7.83 -8.37
CA LYS A 10 3.79 8.08 -9.62
C LYS A 10 4.10 9.56 -9.84
N LYS A 11 3.19 10.46 -9.45
CA LYS A 11 3.40 11.91 -9.56
C LYS A 11 4.48 12.40 -8.59
N PHE A 12 4.47 11.94 -7.34
CA PHE A 12 5.44 12.36 -6.34
C PHE A 12 6.80 11.70 -6.54
N THR A 13 6.85 10.41 -6.83
CA THR A 13 8.11 9.71 -7.05
C THR A 13 8.83 10.18 -8.32
N ILE A 14 8.11 10.39 -9.43
CA ILE A 14 8.76 10.76 -10.70
C ILE A 14 9.14 12.25 -10.78
N LYS A 15 8.39 13.16 -10.13
CA LYS A 15 8.63 14.61 -10.24
C LYS A 15 9.30 15.27 -9.04
N ALA A 16 9.21 14.68 -7.84
CA ALA A 16 9.67 15.35 -6.63
C ALA A 16 11.02 14.83 -6.11
N TYR A 17 11.52 13.70 -6.64
CA TYR A 17 12.75 13.07 -6.17
C TYR A 17 13.59 12.63 -7.36
N GLU A 18 14.86 13.03 -7.37
CA GLU A 18 15.87 12.39 -8.21
C GLU A 18 16.43 11.18 -7.46
N TYR A 19 16.22 9.99 -8.01
CA TYR A 19 16.70 8.76 -7.41
C TYR A 19 18.12 8.45 -7.87
N GLN A 20 19.00 8.16 -6.91
CA GLN A 20 20.36 7.71 -7.20
C GLN A 20 20.41 6.28 -7.77
N GLY A 21 19.33 5.50 -7.57
CA GLY A 21 19.20 4.14 -8.08
C GLY A 21 17.84 3.53 -7.78
N VAL A 22 17.61 2.31 -8.27
CA VAL A 22 16.35 1.57 -8.12
C VAL A 22 16.03 1.25 -6.66
N GLU A 23 17.04 1.02 -5.83
CA GLU A 23 16.85 0.68 -4.42
C GLU A 23 16.22 1.83 -3.62
N GLN A 24 16.68 3.07 -3.83
CA GLN A 24 16.08 4.25 -3.20
C GLN A 24 14.61 4.46 -3.64
N LEU A 25 14.29 4.12 -4.90
CA LEU A 25 12.92 4.13 -5.38
C LEU A 25 12.07 3.05 -4.68
N ARG A 26 12.61 1.84 -4.48
CA ARG A 26 11.92 0.74 -3.78
C ARG A 26 11.62 1.10 -2.33
N GLU A 27 12.60 1.61 -1.59
CA GLU A 27 12.43 2.03 -0.19
C GLU A 27 11.34 3.10 -0.07
N HIS A 28 11.36 4.11 -0.95
CA HIS A 28 10.37 5.18 -0.92
C HIS A 28 8.97 4.66 -1.25
N VAL A 29 8.82 3.84 -2.31
CA VAL A 29 7.53 3.23 -2.64
C VAL A 29 7.01 2.39 -1.47
N GLN A 30 7.89 1.64 -0.82
CA GLN A 30 7.52 0.80 0.31
C GLN A 30 7.06 1.63 1.51
N ALA A 31 7.77 2.70 1.87
CA ALA A 31 7.39 3.62 2.95
C ALA A 31 6.03 4.28 2.67
N PHE A 32 5.78 4.67 1.41
CA PHE A 32 4.48 5.21 1.01
C PHE A 32 3.37 4.17 1.15
N VAL A 33 3.59 2.94 0.68
CA VAL A 33 2.60 1.86 0.76
C VAL A 33 2.30 1.52 2.22
N GLN A 34 3.30 1.43 3.10
CA GLN A 34 3.11 1.19 4.52
C GLN A 34 2.32 2.33 5.18
N SER A 35 2.78 3.58 5.04
CA SER A 35 2.10 4.74 5.64
C SER A 35 0.65 4.88 5.15
N TYR A 36 0.37 4.56 3.89
CA TYR A 36 -0.99 4.56 3.36
C TYR A 36 -1.84 3.42 3.93
N ASN A 37 -1.33 2.20 3.89
CA ASN A 37 -2.07 1.00 4.30
C ASN A 37 -2.43 1.01 5.78
N PHE A 38 -1.56 1.58 6.63
CA PHE A 38 -1.72 1.56 8.08
C PHE A 38 -2.12 2.91 8.68
N GLY A 39 -1.66 4.04 8.11
CA GLY A 39 -1.87 5.36 8.70
C GLY A 39 -3.15 6.08 8.24
N LYS A 40 -3.66 5.76 7.04
CA LYS A 40 -4.73 6.55 6.43
C LYS A 40 -6.11 5.93 6.62
N HIS A 41 -6.99 6.62 7.35
CA HIS A 41 -8.40 6.25 7.44
C HIS A 41 -9.18 6.86 6.28
N LEU A 42 -9.94 6.04 5.57
CA LEU A 42 -10.60 6.46 4.33
C LEU A 42 -12.12 6.44 4.49
N ARG A 43 -12.77 7.59 4.22
CA ARG A 43 -14.24 7.71 4.26
C ARG A 43 -14.93 6.65 3.40
N ALA A 44 -14.39 6.37 2.22
CA ALA A 44 -14.91 5.34 1.31
C ALA A 44 -14.85 3.92 1.90
N LEU A 45 -13.94 3.67 2.85
CA LEU A 45 -13.81 2.40 3.57
C LEU A 45 -14.49 2.47 4.94
N ARG A 46 -15.52 3.32 5.09
CA ARG A 46 -16.22 3.56 6.37
C ARG A 46 -15.24 3.95 7.48
N TRP A 47 -14.29 4.83 7.15
CA TRP A 47 -13.22 5.27 8.05
C TRP A 47 -12.31 4.16 8.54
N LYS A 48 -12.14 3.08 7.77
CA LYS A 48 -11.12 2.05 8.05
C LYS A 48 -9.82 2.38 7.33
N THR A 49 -8.73 1.84 7.84
CA THR A 49 -7.47 1.79 7.09
C THR A 49 -7.61 0.80 5.92
N PRO A 50 -6.88 1.01 4.81
CA PRO A 50 -6.85 0.05 3.71
C PRO A 50 -6.51 -1.36 4.16
N PHE A 51 -5.51 -1.50 5.03
CA PHE A 51 -5.11 -2.80 5.56
C PHE A 51 -6.26 -3.51 6.28
N ARG A 52 -6.94 -2.80 7.20
CA ARG A 52 -8.07 -3.38 7.93
C ARG A 52 -9.22 -3.78 6.99
N ALA A 53 -9.53 -2.96 5.99
CA ALA A 53 -10.57 -3.28 5.02
C ALA A 53 -10.22 -4.54 4.20
N ILE A 54 -8.94 -4.74 3.86
CA ILE A 54 -8.46 -5.94 3.19
C ILE A 54 -8.56 -7.16 4.10
N CYS A 55 -8.13 -7.07 5.37
CA CYS A 55 -8.26 -8.17 6.34
C CYS A 55 -9.70 -8.61 6.52
N GLU A 56 -10.63 -7.67 6.67
CA GLU A 56 -12.05 -7.98 6.82
C GLU A 56 -12.65 -8.60 5.54
N ALA A 57 -12.24 -8.11 4.36
CA ALA A 57 -12.68 -8.68 3.09
C ALA A 57 -12.15 -10.11 2.91
N TRP A 58 -10.88 -10.36 3.30
CA TRP A 58 -10.26 -11.68 3.26
C TRP A 58 -10.94 -12.65 4.22
N ALA A 59 -11.20 -12.23 5.47
CA ALA A 59 -11.88 -13.06 6.46
C ALA A 59 -13.32 -13.42 6.02
N LYS A 60 -13.98 -12.54 5.28
CA LYS A 60 -15.34 -12.76 4.77
C LYS A 60 -15.37 -13.73 3.58
N ASP A 61 -14.42 -13.59 2.66
CA ASP A 61 -14.37 -14.42 1.46
C ASP A 61 -12.92 -14.56 0.95
N PRO A 62 -12.15 -15.51 1.50
CA PRO A 62 -10.74 -15.67 1.17
C PRO A 62 -10.54 -16.14 -0.27
N SER A 63 -11.56 -16.77 -0.89
CA SER A 63 -11.49 -17.29 -2.28
C SER A 63 -11.31 -16.19 -3.32
N ARG A 64 -11.68 -14.95 -2.98
CA ARG A 64 -11.50 -13.76 -3.82
C ARG A 64 -10.06 -13.26 -3.86
N PHE A 65 -9.19 -13.79 -3.01
CA PHE A 65 -7.79 -13.37 -2.92
C PHE A 65 -6.89 -14.49 -3.44
N ARG A 66 -6.03 -14.14 -4.40
CA ARG A 66 -5.05 -15.09 -4.97
C ARG A 66 -3.94 -15.47 -3.98
N PHE A 67 -3.74 -14.67 -2.93
CA PHE A 67 -2.69 -14.88 -1.93
C PHE A 67 -3.29 -14.89 -0.52
N HIS A 68 -2.75 -15.75 0.34
CA HIS A 68 -3.09 -15.76 1.76
C HIS A 68 -2.57 -14.50 2.44
N LEU A 69 -3.40 -13.87 3.26
CA LEU A 69 -3.10 -12.63 3.97
C LEU A 69 -2.19 -12.85 5.20
N HIS A 70 -1.22 -13.76 5.11
CA HIS A 70 -0.37 -14.18 6.23
C HIS A 70 0.89 -13.31 6.42
N HIS A 71 1.04 -12.21 5.69
CA HIS A 71 2.08 -11.24 5.96
C HIS A 71 1.53 -9.83 6.13
N PRO A 72 1.49 -9.29 7.36
CA PRO A 72 1.38 -7.85 7.59
C PRO A 72 2.69 -7.22 7.11
N THR A 73 2.83 -7.00 5.80
CA THR A 73 3.87 -6.17 5.17
C THR A 73 5.25 -6.30 5.81
N ILE A 74 5.92 -7.47 5.72
CA ILE A 74 7.39 -7.49 5.87
C ILE A 74 7.95 -6.89 4.58
N GLY A 75 8.04 -5.56 4.58
CA GLY A 75 8.98 -4.83 3.76
C GLY A 75 10.29 -4.69 4.52
N LEU A 76 10.89 -5.81 4.92
CA LEU A 76 12.20 -5.81 5.56
C LEU A 76 12.84 -7.18 5.33
N ASP A 77 13.04 -7.52 4.07
CA ASP A 77 14.06 -8.47 3.62
C ASP A 77 14.26 -8.21 2.13
N ILE A 78 15.19 -7.31 1.81
CA ILE A 78 16.33 -7.38 0.86
C ILE A 78 16.99 -6.00 0.90
#